data_AF-A0A099VNF9-F1
#
_entry.id   AF-A0A099VNF9-F1
#
_cell.length_a   1.000
_cell.length_b   1.000
_cell.length_c   1.000
_cell.angle_alpha   90.00
_cell.angle_beta   90.00
_cell.angle_gamma   90.00
#
_symmetry.space_group_name_H-M   'P 1'
#
loop_
_entity.id
_entity.type
_entity.pdbx_description
1 polymer ?
#
loop_
_entity_poly.entity_id
_entity_poly.type
_entity_poly.pdbx_seq_one_letter_code
_entity_poly.pdbx_strand_id
1 'polypeptide(L)'
;MKKTSNILLLLCQVVFAADISNITKHCNKGNMTACSMLGDMYYVADGVAQDYTKAQEFWRKACNAKEMNACYNLGVLYQEGQGVSQDYKQASELYTQACSAEHASACLNLGFLYMGGLGVEKNEKKARDLYIKSCDGKKAEGCYSLGNLYFYGKGGDGNYEKAADLYAKACEYGHDDACDNLGVMYAKGEGIAKDYNKARDFFTKVCADNRAGACYNLGILFDYGYGVEQSYSEAIRLYTKACDMHHIKACYSLGIMYNKGDGVSIDYPKALGLYTKSCNMGHSSACYNLGAMYYDGTGVRRDKQIADEYFNKACKFGDKKSCNIH
;
A
#
# COMPACT_ATOMS: atom_id res chain seq x y z
N MET A 1 43.16 -24.68 7.08
CA MET A 1 42.22 -23.68 6.50
C MET A 1 41.13 -23.14 7.44
N LYS A 2 41.10 -23.47 8.75
CA LYS A 2 40.07 -22.93 9.69
C LYS A 2 40.47 -21.62 10.42
N LYS A 3 41.69 -21.11 10.28
CA LYS A 3 42.14 -19.89 11.00
C LYS A 3 41.80 -18.57 10.30
N THR A 4 41.58 -18.56 8.98
CA THR A 4 41.31 -17.34 8.21
C THR A 4 39.86 -16.85 8.31
N SER A 5 38.90 -17.75 8.57
CA SER A 5 37.46 -17.39 8.70
C SER A 5 37.15 -16.62 9.99
N ASN A 6 37.86 -16.89 11.11
CA ASN A 6 37.67 -16.16 12.36
C ASN A 6 38.32 -14.76 12.33
N ILE A 7 39.39 -14.58 11.56
CA ILE A 7 40.09 -13.28 11.44
C ILE A 7 39.24 -12.30 10.62
N LEU A 8 38.59 -12.76 9.55
CA LEU A 8 37.72 -11.91 8.72
C LEU A 8 36.44 -11.48 9.48
N LEU A 9 35.85 -12.36 10.29
CA LEU A 9 34.73 -12.03 11.16
C LEU A 9 35.12 -11.04 12.27
N LEU A 10 36.29 -11.24 12.89
CA LEU A 10 36.83 -10.29 13.88
C LEU A 10 37.14 -8.93 13.26
N LEU A 11 37.75 -8.88 12.08
CA LEU A 11 38.05 -7.63 11.38
C LEU A 11 36.77 -6.86 11.03
N CYS A 12 35.71 -7.54 10.61
CA CYS A 12 34.41 -6.92 10.33
C CYS A 12 33.80 -6.32 11.61
N GLN A 13 33.79 -7.05 12.72
CA GLN A 13 33.30 -6.54 14.02
C GLN A 13 34.15 -5.36 14.55
N VAL A 14 35.46 -5.35 14.32
CA VAL A 14 36.36 -4.28 14.75
C VAL A 14 36.18 -3.00 13.94
N VAL A 15 35.86 -3.09 12.64
CA VAL A 15 35.58 -1.92 11.80
C VAL A 15 34.27 -1.24 12.23
N PHE A 16 33.18 -1.99 12.43
CA PHE A 16 31.91 -1.43 12.92
C PHE A 16 32.02 -0.83 14.34
N ALA A 17 32.82 -1.45 15.23
CA ALA A 17 33.07 -0.93 16.57
C ALA A 17 33.87 0.39 16.56
N ALA A 18 34.76 0.58 15.58
CA ALA A 18 35.52 1.83 15.43
C ALA A 18 34.62 2.99 14.97
N ASP A 19 33.65 2.73 14.10
CA ASP A 19 32.70 3.73 13.63
C ASP A 19 31.76 4.21 14.74
N ILE A 20 31.19 3.30 15.55
CA ILE A 20 30.28 3.74 16.62
C ILE A 20 30.99 4.50 17.74
N SER A 21 32.23 4.11 18.08
CA SER A 21 33.03 4.83 19.07
C SER A 21 33.28 6.28 18.64
N ASN A 22 33.56 6.48 17.35
CA ASN A 22 33.79 7.81 16.80
C ASN A 22 32.49 8.64 16.77
N ILE A 23 31.38 8.06 16.31
CA ILE A 23 30.06 8.74 16.33
C ILE A 23 29.66 9.11 17.76
N THR A 24 29.86 8.21 18.73
CA THR A 24 29.62 8.46 20.16
C THR A 24 30.44 9.65 20.66
N LYS A 25 31.72 9.71 20.30
CA LYS A 25 32.59 10.84 20.64
C LYS A 25 32.05 12.16 20.06
N HIS A 26 31.58 12.16 18.81
CA HIS A 26 30.99 13.34 18.19
C HIS A 26 29.67 13.77 18.86
N CYS A 27 28.79 12.83 19.16
CA CYS A 27 27.56 13.09 19.92
C CYS A 27 27.85 13.70 21.30
N ASN A 28 28.84 13.17 22.02
CA ASN A 28 29.25 13.67 23.33
C ASN A 28 29.87 15.07 23.27
N LYS A 29 30.46 15.44 22.12
CA LYS A 29 30.98 16.80 21.86
C LYS A 29 29.91 17.80 21.38
N GLY A 30 28.64 17.40 21.34
CA GLY A 30 27.54 18.30 20.99
C GLY A 30 27.06 18.19 19.53
N ASN A 31 27.59 17.27 18.72
CA ASN A 31 27.06 17.03 17.38
C ASN A 31 25.74 16.24 17.48
N MET A 32 24.61 16.93 17.34
CA MET A 32 23.28 16.35 17.53
C MET A 32 22.84 15.47 16.36
N THR A 33 23.36 15.70 15.16
CA THR A 33 23.20 14.78 14.04
C THR A 33 23.86 13.45 14.36
N ALA A 34 25.07 13.46 14.95
CA ALA A 34 25.73 12.23 15.41
C ALA A 34 24.94 11.54 16.54
N CYS A 35 24.31 12.30 17.45
CA CYS A 35 23.40 11.73 18.42
C CYS A 35 22.17 11.09 17.74
N SER A 36 21.56 11.76 16.75
CA SER A 36 20.45 11.19 15.98
C SER A 36 20.84 9.88 15.30
N MET A 37 22.02 9.84 14.67
CA MET A 37 22.56 8.64 14.03
C MET A 37 22.77 7.50 15.02
N LEU A 38 23.27 7.77 16.24
CA LEU A 38 23.36 6.73 17.28
C LEU A 38 21.99 6.18 17.63
N GLY A 39 20.98 7.06 17.70
CA GLY A 39 19.59 6.64 17.89
C GLY A 39 19.15 5.64 16.82
N ASP A 40 19.41 5.98 15.55
CA ASP A 40 19.07 5.13 14.41
C ASP A 40 19.82 3.79 14.46
N MET A 41 21.12 3.80 14.76
CA MET A 41 21.95 2.59 14.88
C MET A 41 21.42 1.63 15.95
N TYR A 42 21.07 2.14 17.13
CA TYR A 42 20.47 1.32 18.19
C TYR A 42 19.06 0.82 17.84
N TYR A 43 18.32 1.55 17.00
CA TYR A 43 16.99 1.15 16.55
C TYR A 43 17.05 -0.01 15.54
N VAL A 44 17.92 0.05 14.53
CA VAL A 44 18.01 -0.97 13.48
C VAL A 44 19.05 -2.07 13.74
N ALA A 45 19.75 -2.01 14.87
CA ALA A 45 20.88 -2.90 15.20
C ALA A 45 22.06 -2.82 14.22
N ASP A 46 22.40 -1.61 13.78
CA ASP A 46 23.56 -1.37 12.90
C ASP A 46 24.83 -1.14 13.72
N GLY A 47 25.76 -2.10 13.67
CA GLY A 47 27.00 -2.06 14.45
C GLY A 47 26.84 -2.23 15.97
N VAL A 48 25.60 -2.31 16.48
CA VAL A 48 25.25 -2.55 17.90
C VAL A 48 24.08 -3.50 18.04
N ALA A 49 23.93 -4.12 19.22
CA ALA A 49 22.69 -4.81 19.57
C ALA A 49 21.53 -3.81 19.62
N GLN A 50 20.37 -4.24 19.13
CA GLN A 50 19.15 -3.43 19.17
C GLN A 50 18.84 -3.02 20.61
N ASP A 51 18.60 -1.73 20.82
CA ASP A 51 18.30 -1.17 22.13
C ASP A 51 17.43 0.08 21.97
N TYR A 52 16.11 -0.12 22.04
CA TYR A 52 15.15 0.97 21.89
C TYR A 52 15.25 2.01 23.02
N THR A 53 15.69 1.63 24.22
CA THR A 53 15.88 2.57 25.32
C THR A 53 17.04 3.52 25.01
N LYS A 54 18.17 3.01 24.52
CA LYS A 54 19.26 3.86 24.05
C LYS A 54 18.87 4.69 22.82
N ALA A 55 18.13 4.10 21.87
CA ALA A 55 17.63 4.85 20.73
C ALA A 55 16.82 6.07 21.18
N GLN A 56 15.90 5.85 22.10
CA GLN A 56 15.08 6.88 22.72
C GLN A 56 15.92 7.95 23.44
N GLU A 57 16.93 7.55 24.23
CA GLU A 57 17.83 8.49 24.92
C GLU A 57 18.58 9.41 23.95
N PHE A 58 19.19 8.83 22.92
CA PHE A 58 19.95 9.59 21.93
C PHE A 58 19.06 10.50 21.07
N TRP A 59 17.91 10.01 20.61
CA TRP A 59 16.95 10.84 19.88
C TRP A 59 16.37 11.93 20.76
N ARG A 60 16.07 11.67 22.04
CA ARG A 60 15.60 12.72 22.96
C ARG A 60 16.65 13.80 23.19
N LYS A 61 17.92 13.41 23.36
CA LYS A 61 19.03 14.37 23.47
C LYS A 61 19.13 15.25 22.21
N ALA A 62 19.07 14.65 21.03
CA ALA A 62 19.12 15.36 19.75
C ALA A 62 17.88 16.24 19.50
N CYS A 63 16.68 15.74 19.79
CA CYS A 63 15.43 16.46 19.65
C CYS A 63 15.36 17.69 20.57
N ASN A 64 15.80 17.56 21.83
CA ASN A 64 15.90 18.70 22.76
C ASN A 64 16.82 19.81 22.24
N ALA A 65 17.81 19.45 21.40
CA ALA A 65 18.69 20.37 20.72
C ALA A 65 18.18 20.79 19.33
N LYS A 66 16.88 20.59 19.07
CA LYS A 66 16.15 20.95 17.84
C LYS A 66 16.59 20.18 16.59
N GLU A 67 17.11 18.97 16.73
CA GLU A 67 17.28 18.10 15.56
C GLU A 67 15.96 17.38 15.22
N MET A 68 15.31 17.83 14.15
CA MET A 68 13.91 17.49 13.87
C MET A 68 13.72 16.05 13.39
N ASN A 69 14.72 15.46 12.74
CA ASN A 69 14.70 14.03 12.41
C ASN A 69 14.62 13.18 13.68
N ALA A 70 15.39 13.56 14.71
CA ALA A 70 15.34 12.88 16.00
C ALA A 70 14.01 13.07 16.71
N CYS A 71 13.40 14.27 16.64
CA CYS A 71 12.05 14.48 17.16
C CYS A 71 11.02 13.61 16.44
N TYR A 72 11.11 13.51 15.12
CA TYR A 72 10.25 12.64 14.32
C TYR A 72 10.43 11.16 14.71
N ASN A 73 11.65 10.65 14.75
CA ASN A 73 11.93 9.25 15.11
C ASN A 73 11.50 8.92 16.54
N LEU A 74 11.72 9.84 17.48
CA LEU A 74 11.22 9.70 18.85
C LEU A 74 9.68 9.65 18.88
N GLY A 75 9.01 10.48 18.07
CA GLY A 75 7.56 10.46 17.92
C GLY A 75 7.05 9.11 17.38
N VAL A 76 7.71 8.56 16.38
CA VAL A 76 7.41 7.21 15.83
C VAL A 76 7.57 6.15 16.91
N LEU A 77 8.66 6.19 17.68
CA LEU A 77 8.91 5.23 18.75
C LEU A 77 7.79 5.22 19.81
N TYR A 78 7.26 6.40 20.18
CA TYR A 78 6.11 6.50 21.08
C TYR A 78 4.78 6.09 20.43
N GLN A 79 4.59 6.38 19.14
CA GLN A 79 3.40 5.95 18.41
C GLN A 79 3.31 4.43 18.32
N GLU A 80 4.43 3.75 18.07
CA GLU A 80 4.49 2.29 17.91
C GLU A 80 4.66 1.55 19.25
N GLY A 81 5.05 2.24 20.33
CA GLY A 81 5.31 1.62 21.63
C GLY A 81 6.54 0.70 21.63
N GLN A 82 7.56 1.03 20.85
CA GLN A 82 8.77 0.21 20.72
C GLN A 82 9.78 0.53 21.81
N GLY A 83 9.93 -0.37 22.78
CA GLY A 83 10.81 -0.18 23.95
C GLY A 83 10.34 0.85 24.96
N VAL A 84 9.15 1.42 24.75
CA VAL A 84 8.44 2.33 25.66
C VAL A 84 6.96 2.00 25.63
N SER A 85 6.20 2.44 26.64
CA SER A 85 4.74 2.40 26.54
C SER A 85 4.26 3.27 25.39
N GLN A 86 3.34 2.76 24.57
CA GLN A 86 2.71 3.52 23.49
C GLN A 86 2.05 4.79 24.07
N ASP A 87 2.36 5.93 23.46
CA ASP A 87 1.86 7.24 23.89
C ASP A 87 1.65 8.16 22.67
N TYR A 88 0.43 8.18 22.15
CA TYR A 88 0.05 9.05 21.04
C TYR A 88 0.11 10.53 21.40
N LYS A 89 -0.06 10.90 22.68
CA LYS A 89 -0.01 12.29 23.09
C LYS A 89 1.43 12.80 22.97
N GLN A 90 2.39 12.07 23.52
CA GLN A 90 3.81 12.40 23.36
C GLN A 90 4.25 12.37 21.89
N ALA A 91 3.78 11.39 21.11
CA ALA A 91 4.03 11.36 19.66
C ALA A 91 3.52 12.64 18.97
N SER A 92 2.29 13.08 19.30
CA SER A 92 1.70 14.29 18.70
C SER A 92 2.47 15.57 19.04
N GLU A 93 3.00 15.68 20.26
CA GLU A 93 3.80 16.83 20.69
C GLU A 93 5.14 16.89 19.94
N LEU A 94 5.80 15.74 19.77
CA LEU A 94 7.05 15.61 19.03
C LEU A 94 6.87 15.87 17.53
N TYR A 95 5.82 15.31 16.93
CA TYR A 95 5.49 15.59 15.54
C TYR A 95 5.10 17.05 15.33
N THR A 96 4.44 17.70 16.29
CA THR A 96 4.14 19.14 16.23
C THR A 96 5.41 19.96 16.17
N GLN A 97 6.42 19.64 16.99
CA GLN A 97 7.71 20.31 16.94
C GLN A 97 8.38 20.13 15.58
N ALA A 98 8.51 18.89 15.11
CA ALA A 98 9.14 18.58 13.83
C ALA A 98 8.39 19.20 12.62
N CYS A 99 7.06 19.10 12.59
CA CYS A 99 6.24 19.70 11.53
C CYS A 99 6.29 21.23 11.52
N SER A 100 6.45 21.87 12.68
CA SER A 100 6.61 23.34 12.75
C SER A 100 7.94 23.80 12.12
N ALA A 101 8.91 22.90 11.98
CA ALA A 101 10.15 23.09 11.23
C ALA A 101 10.08 22.47 9.82
N GLU A 102 8.87 22.34 9.26
CA GLU A 102 8.62 21.87 7.89
C GLU A 102 9.03 20.40 7.62
N HIS A 103 9.21 19.59 8.65
CA HIS A 103 9.48 18.17 8.49
C HIS A 103 8.26 17.41 7.94
N ALA A 104 8.25 17.12 6.64
CA ALA A 104 7.09 16.63 5.89
C ALA A 104 6.49 15.32 6.44
N SER A 105 7.32 14.36 6.83
CA SER A 105 6.86 13.09 7.43
C SER A 105 6.25 13.28 8.82
N ALA A 106 6.70 14.30 9.57
CA ALA A 106 6.10 14.61 10.87
C ALA A 106 4.73 15.27 10.68
N CYS A 107 4.61 16.17 9.69
CA CYS A 107 3.30 16.72 9.33
C CYS A 107 2.32 15.64 8.88
N LEU A 108 2.78 14.66 8.09
CA LEU A 108 1.99 13.50 7.71
C LEU A 108 1.47 12.73 8.92
N ASN A 109 2.37 12.30 9.81
CA ASN A 109 1.99 11.49 10.97
C ASN A 109 1.10 12.27 11.94
N LEU A 110 1.37 13.56 12.17
CA LEU A 110 0.50 14.41 12.96
C LEU A 110 -0.90 14.53 12.33
N GLY A 111 -0.97 14.63 11.00
CA GLY A 111 -2.23 14.62 10.26
C GLY A 111 -3.02 13.34 10.48
N PHE A 112 -2.35 12.18 10.48
CA PHE A 112 -2.97 10.89 10.80
C PHE A 112 -3.51 10.85 12.23
N LEU A 113 -2.76 11.36 13.22
CA LEU A 113 -3.23 11.44 14.61
C LEU A 113 -4.50 12.29 14.73
N TYR A 114 -4.55 13.46 14.08
CA TYR A 114 -5.75 14.31 14.06
C TYR A 114 -6.93 13.69 13.31
N MET A 115 -6.67 12.94 12.24
CA MET A 115 -7.71 12.21 11.51
C MET A 115 -8.35 11.11 12.39
N GLY A 116 -7.54 10.40 13.17
CA GLY A 116 -7.99 9.31 14.04
C GLY A 116 -8.46 9.73 15.43
N GLY A 117 -8.12 10.94 15.88
CA GLY A 117 -8.32 11.35 17.28
C GLY A 117 -7.40 10.61 18.26
N LEU A 118 -6.18 10.28 17.84
CA LEU A 118 -5.22 9.49 18.60
C LEU A 118 -4.28 10.41 19.38
N GLY A 119 -4.42 10.47 20.70
CA GLY A 119 -3.62 11.36 21.56
C GLY A 119 -3.95 12.86 21.43
N VAL A 120 -4.85 13.22 20.50
CA VAL A 120 -5.38 14.55 20.25
C VAL A 120 -6.88 14.45 19.97
N GLU A 121 -7.63 15.54 20.17
CA GLU A 121 -9.02 15.60 19.74
C GLU A 121 -9.10 15.47 18.21
N LYS A 122 -10.01 14.61 17.72
CA LYS A 122 -10.19 14.38 16.28
C LYS A 122 -10.53 15.71 15.57
N ASN A 123 -9.76 16.05 14.54
CA ASN A 123 -9.96 17.28 13.78
C ASN A 123 -9.53 17.12 12.31
N GLU A 124 -10.50 16.86 11.44
CA GLU A 124 -10.26 16.58 10.02
C GLU A 124 -9.76 17.81 9.25
N LYS A 125 -10.16 19.03 9.65
CA LYS A 125 -9.67 20.27 9.05
C LYS A 125 -8.18 20.48 9.36
N LYS A 126 -7.78 20.28 10.62
CA LYS A 126 -6.38 20.35 11.02
C LYS A 126 -5.54 19.26 10.35
N ALA A 127 -6.08 18.04 10.22
CA ALA A 127 -5.43 16.98 9.46
C ALA A 127 -5.20 17.37 7.99
N ARG A 128 -6.19 18.00 7.35
CA ARG A 128 -6.06 18.54 5.99
C ARG A 128 -4.92 19.54 5.86
N ASP A 129 -4.85 20.53 6.76
CA ASP A 129 -3.79 21.55 6.76
C ASP A 129 -2.39 20.92 6.94
N LEU A 130 -2.29 19.86 7.73
CA LEU A 130 -1.06 19.10 7.93
C LEU A 130 -0.66 18.27 6.70
N TYR A 131 -1.63 17.66 6.01
CA TYR A 131 -1.35 16.97 4.76
C TYR A 131 -0.96 17.93 3.63
N ILE A 132 -1.48 19.16 3.61
CA ILE A 132 -1.00 20.23 2.71
C ILE A 132 0.50 20.46 2.94
N LYS A 133 0.92 20.72 4.18
CA LYS A 133 2.34 20.92 4.52
C LYS A 133 3.21 19.71 4.14
N SER A 134 2.71 18.50 4.38
CA SER A 134 3.40 17.27 4.01
C SER A 134 3.58 17.13 2.49
N CYS A 135 2.52 17.42 1.72
CA CYS A 135 2.55 17.39 0.26
C CYS A 135 3.45 18.49 -0.34
N ASP A 136 3.43 19.70 0.22
CA ASP A 136 4.30 20.81 -0.19
C ASP A 136 5.79 20.48 0.07
N GLY A 137 6.06 19.73 1.15
CA GLY A 137 7.36 19.11 1.41
C GLY A 137 7.69 17.90 0.52
N LYS A 138 6.96 17.70 -0.58
CA LYS A 138 7.11 16.62 -1.57
C LYS A 138 7.01 15.20 -1.01
N LYS A 139 6.32 15.01 0.12
CA LYS A 139 6.02 13.68 0.65
C LYS A 139 4.84 13.08 -0.11
N ALA A 140 5.09 12.01 -0.87
CA ALA A 140 4.12 11.37 -1.75
C ALA A 140 2.85 10.93 -1.01
N GLU A 141 3.00 10.35 0.17
CA GLU A 141 1.91 9.92 1.06
C GLU A 141 1.11 11.11 1.61
N GLY A 142 1.74 12.28 1.77
CA GLY A 142 1.07 13.53 2.13
C GLY A 142 0.13 13.99 1.01
N CYS A 143 0.62 14.03 -0.22
CA CYS A 143 -0.20 14.34 -1.38
C CYS A 143 -1.32 13.31 -1.59
N TYR A 144 -1.03 12.02 -1.42
CA TYR A 144 -2.02 10.94 -1.54
C TYR A 144 -3.12 11.05 -0.46
N SER A 145 -2.76 11.24 0.80
CA SER A 145 -3.71 11.46 1.90
C SER A 145 -4.59 12.69 1.66
N LEU A 146 -4.01 13.79 1.19
CA LEU A 146 -4.78 14.98 0.83
C LEU A 146 -5.70 14.73 -0.37
N GLY A 147 -5.24 13.99 -1.38
CA GLY A 147 -6.05 13.57 -2.52
C GLY A 147 -7.26 12.75 -2.07
N ASN A 148 -7.07 11.80 -1.16
CA ASN A 148 -8.15 11.01 -0.57
C ASN A 148 -9.17 11.89 0.18
N LEU A 149 -8.73 12.93 0.90
CA LEU A 149 -9.66 13.86 1.55
C LEU A 149 -10.59 14.53 0.54
N TYR A 150 -10.04 15.02 -0.57
CA TYR A 150 -10.83 15.65 -1.63
C TYR A 150 -11.68 14.64 -2.39
N PHE A 151 -11.17 13.44 -2.65
CA PHE A 151 -11.90 12.40 -3.37
C PHE A 151 -13.15 11.95 -2.58
N TYR A 152 -13.01 11.71 -1.27
CA TYR A 152 -14.09 11.23 -0.42
C TYR A 152 -14.89 12.34 0.27
N GLY A 153 -14.52 13.61 0.12
CA GLY A 153 -15.17 14.74 0.81
C GLY A 153 -15.04 14.67 2.33
N LYS A 154 -13.90 14.20 2.86
CA LYS A 154 -13.64 14.15 4.31
C LYS A 154 -13.04 15.48 4.80
N GLY A 155 -13.57 16.03 5.90
CA GLY A 155 -13.13 17.31 6.46
C GLY A 155 -13.52 18.55 5.66
N GLY A 156 -14.58 18.49 4.84
CA GLY A 156 -15.11 19.58 4.01
C GLY A 156 -15.63 19.07 2.66
N ASP A 157 -15.94 19.96 1.72
CA ASP A 157 -16.48 19.56 0.41
C ASP A 157 -15.46 18.79 -0.43
N GLY A 158 -15.93 17.69 -1.04
CA GLY A 158 -15.15 16.89 -1.97
C GLY A 158 -14.90 17.63 -3.29
N ASN A 159 -13.80 17.30 -3.96
CA ASN A 159 -13.44 17.86 -5.26
C ASN A 159 -12.56 16.88 -6.02
N TYR A 160 -13.14 16.19 -7.01
CA TYR A 160 -12.42 15.20 -7.80
C TYR A 160 -11.30 15.80 -8.66
N GLU A 161 -11.45 17.02 -9.17
CA GLU A 161 -10.40 17.69 -9.95
C GLU A 161 -9.14 17.92 -9.08
N LYS A 162 -9.32 18.46 -7.87
CA LYS A 162 -8.23 18.62 -6.89
C LYS A 162 -7.65 17.27 -6.47
N ALA A 163 -8.48 16.24 -6.31
CA ALA A 163 -7.99 14.91 -5.99
C ALA A 163 -7.09 14.36 -7.11
N ALA A 164 -7.47 14.55 -8.38
CA ALA A 164 -6.66 14.15 -9.52
C ALA A 164 -5.30 14.87 -9.55
N ASP A 165 -5.28 16.18 -9.32
CA ASP A 165 -4.04 16.96 -9.26
C ASP A 165 -3.10 16.46 -8.15
N LEU A 166 -3.66 16.13 -6.99
CA LEU A 166 -2.90 15.63 -5.85
C LEU A 166 -2.40 14.20 -6.05
N TYR A 167 -3.21 13.34 -6.68
CA TYR A 167 -2.75 12.02 -7.09
C TYR A 167 -1.68 12.09 -8.16
N ALA A 168 -1.74 13.06 -9.09
CA ALA A 168 -0.68 13.28 -10.07
C ALA A 168 0.64 13.64 -9.38
N LYS A 169 0.62 14.58 -8.42
CA LYS A 169 1.80 14.92 -7.61
C LYS A 169 2.33 13.72 -6.82
N ALA A 170 1.46 12.98 -6.14
CA ALA A 170 1.85 11.80 -5.38
C ALA A 170 2.48 10.72 -6.30
N CYS A 171 1.91 10.51 -7.50
CA CYS A 171 2.42 9.59 -8.50
C CYS A 171 3.79 10.03 -9.06
N GLU A 172 3.99 11.33 -9.29
CA GLU A 172 5.27 11.92 -9.65
C GLU A 172 6.33 11.67 -8.57
N TYR A 173 5.93 11.76 -7.30
CA TYR A 173 6.78 11.46 -6.14
C TYR A 173 6.90 9.97 -5.81
N GLY A 174 6.42 9.08 -6.69
CA GLY A 174 6.62 7.62 -6.58
C GLY A 174 5.56 6.87 -5.76
N HIS A 175 4.35 7.41 -5.60
CA HIS A 175 3.25 6.70 -4.93
C HIS A 175 2.39 5.90 -5.92
N ASP A 176 2.62 4.59 -5.99
CA ASP A 176 1.96 3.69 -6.94
C ASP A 176 0.43 3.69 -6.84
N ASP A 177 -0.13 3.66 -5.63
CA ASP A 177 -1.60 3.66 -5.47
C ASP A 177 -2.21 4.99 -5.92
N ALA A 178 -1.44 6.09 -5.90
CA ALA A 178 -1.91 7.36 -6.44
C ALA A 178 -1.90 7.33 -7.97
N CYS A 179 -0.87 6.74 -8.58
CA CYS A 179 -0.83 6.49 -10.01
C CYS A 179 -2.00 5.61 -10.48
N ASP A 180 -2.30 4.52 -9.77
CA ASP A 180 -3.43 3.63 -10.11
C ASP A 180 -4.77 4.37 -9.96
N ASN A 181 -4.98 5.09 -8.85
CA ASN A 181 -6.19 5.89 -8.66
C ASN A 181 -6.36 6.96 -9.75
N LEU A 182 -5.30 7.65 -10.13
CA LEU A 182 -5.33 8.62 -11.22
C LEU A 182 -5.67 7.95 -12.56
N GLY A 183 -5.11 6.77 -12.83
CA GLY A 183 -5.47 5.96 -14.00
C GLY A 183 -6.95 5.60 -14.02
N VAL A 184 -7.51 5.20 -12.88
CA VAL A 184 -8.96 4.92 -12.74
C VAL A 184 -9.80 6.19 -12.97
N MET A 185 -9.37 7.34 -12.44
CA MET A 185 -10.07 8.61 -12.66
C MET A 185 -10.08 9.00 -14.13
N TYR A 186 -8.98 8.83 -14.86
CA TYR A 186 -8.93 9.02 -16.31
C TYR A 186 -9.82 8.03 -17.07
N ALA A 187 -9.83 6.74 -16.69
CA ALA A 187 -10.66 5.74 -17.35
C ALA A 187 -12.17 6.02 -17.19
N LYS A 188 -12.57 6.57 -16.04
CA LYS A 188 -13.97 6.88 -15.74
C LYS A 188 -14.40 8.29 -16.15
N GLY A 189 -13.47 9.24 -16.18
CA GLY A 189 -13.76 10.67 -16.31
C GLY A 189 -14.29 11.30 -15.02
N GLU A 190 -13.82 10.84 -13.85
CA GLU A 190 -14.24 11.36 -12.54
C GLU A 190 -13.43 12.62 -12.20
N GLY A 191 -14.03 13.80 -12.31
CA GLY A 191 -13.38 15.11 -12.02
C GLY A 191 -12.39 15.61 -13.06
N ILE A 192 -12.02 14.77 -14.03
CA ILE A 192 -11.14 15.09 -15.15
C ILE A 192 -11.72 14.48 -16.43
N ALA A 193 -11.32 15.00 -17.59
CA ALA A 193 -11.77 14.47 -18.86
C ALA A 193 -11.36 12.99 -19.01
N LYS A 194 -12.29 12.15 -19.46
CA LYS A 194 -12.04 10.73 -19.70
C LYS A 194 -10.96 10.56 -20.77
N ASP A 195 -9.93 9.78 -20.46
CA ASP A 195 -8.79 9.54 -21.34
C ASP A 195 -8.19 8.14 -21.10
N TYR A 196 -8.55 7.18 -21.94
CA TYR A 196 -8.05 5.81 -21.81
C TYR A 196 -6.56 5.68 -22.16
N ASN A 197 -5.98 6.58 -22.97
CA ASN A 197 -4.55 6.53 -23.25
C ASN A 197 -3.76 6.90 -22.00
N LYS A 198 -4.15 7.98 -21.31
CA LYS A 198 -3.52 8.33 -20.03
C LYS A 198 -3.72 7.24 -18.98
N ALA A 199 -4.94 6.69 -18.88
CA ALA A 199 -5.21 5.57 -17.97
C ALA A 199 -4.26 4.39 -18.24
N ARG A 200 -4.10 4.00 -19.52
CA ARG A 200 -3.18 2.94 -19.94
C ARG A 200 -1.75 3.24 -19.53
N ASP A 201 -1.27 4.46 -19.73
CA ASP A 201 0.11 4.82 -19.43
C ASP A 201 0.39 4.71 -17.91
N PHE A 202 -0.55 5.18 -17.07
CA PHE A 202 -0.46 4.99 -15.61
C PHE A 202 -0.52 3.51 -15.21
N PHE A 203 -1.49 2.74 -15.71
CA PHE A 203 -1.60 1.32 -15.38
C PHE A 203 -0.39 0.51 -15.87
N THR A 204 0.19 0.87 -17.02
CA THR A 204 1.39 0.22 -17.57
C THR A 204 2.58 0.44 -16.66
N LYS A 205 2.82 1.69 -16.24
CA LYS A 205 3.88 2.04 -15.28
C LYS A 205 3.73 1.21 -14.01
N VAL A 206 2.56 1.26 -13.37
CA VAL A 206 2.33 0.64 -12.06
C VAL A 206 2.27 -0.91 -12.13
N CYS A 207 1.79 -1.48 -13.24
CA CYS A 207 1.84 -2.92 -13.47
C CYS A 207 3.26 -3.45 -13.67
N ALA A 208 4.18 -2.64 -14.19
CA ALA A 208 5.60 -3.01 -14.31
C ALA A 208 6.21 -3.28 -12.92
N ASP A 209 5.79 -2.51 -11.91
CA ASP A 209 6.19 -2.65 -10.50
C ASP A 209 5.42 -3.75 -9.74
N ASN A 210 4.78 -4.67 -10.47
CA ASN A 210 4.06 -5.83 -9.92
C ASN A 210 2.91 -5.47 -8.97
N ARG A 211 2.22 -4.37 -9.25
CA ARG A 211 0.95 -4.03 -8.56
C ARG A 211 -0.22 -4.69 -9.27
N ALA A 212 -0.89 -5.61 -8.58
CA ALA A 212 -1.89 -6.48 -9.18
C ALA A 212 -3.16 -5.76 -9.68
N GLY A 213 -3.60 -4.72 -8.95
CA GLY A 213 -4.73 -3.88 -9.36
C GLY A 213 -4.49 -3.17 -10.70
N ALA A 214 -3.32 -2.56 -10.87
CA ALA A 214 -2.95 -1.89 -12.12
C ALA A 214 -2.83 -2.88 -13.30
N CYS A 215 -2.24 -4.07 -13.09
CA CYS A 215 -2.22 -5.10 -14.13
C CYS A 215 -3.62 -5.56 -14.53
N TYR A 216 -4.53 -5.70 -13.57
CA TYR A 216 -5.92 -6.01 -13.86
C TYR A 216 -6.62 -4.89 -14.64
N ASN A 217 -6.43 -3.63 -14.23
CA ASN A 217 -7.01 -2.47 -14.91
C ASN A 217 -6.46 -2.32 -16.35
N LEU A 218 -5.18 -2.57 -16.56
CA LEU A 218 -4.59 -2.62 -17.91
C LEU A 218 -5.18 -3.77 -18.73
N GLY A 219 -5.38 -4.93 -18.11
CA GLY A 219 -6.05 -6.09 -18.74
C GLY A 219 -7.44 -5.74 -19.25
N ILE A 220 -8.24 -5.00 -18.46
CA ILE A 220 -9.56 -4.50 -18.89
C ILE A 220 -9.45 -3.64 -20.14
N LEU A 221 -8.44 -2.76 -20.24
CA LEU A 221 -8.31 -1.91 -21.43
C LEU A 221 -8.12 -2.73 -22.70
N PHE A 222 -7.31 -3.79 -22.66
CA PHE A 222 -7.12 -4.70 -23.80
C PHE A 222 -8.32 -5.62 -24.05
N ASP A 223 -8.97 -6.09 -22.99
CA ASP A 223 -10.15 -6.97 -23.06
C ASP A 223 -11.31 -6.30 -23.80
N TYR A 224 -11.53 -5.02 -23.54
CA TYR A 224 -12.64 -4.25 -24.13
C TYR A 224 -12.22 -3.28 -25.25
N GLY A 225 -10.93 -3.15 -25.55
CA GLY A 225 -10.42 -2.20 -26.56
C GLY A 225 -10.57 -0.72 -26.16
N TYR A 226 -10.44 -0.41 -24.86
CA TYR A 226 -10.55 0.96 -24.36
C TYR A 226 -9.23 1.72 -24.51
N GLY A 227 -9.16 2.62 -25.50
CA GLY A 227 -7.95 3.39 -25.80
C GLY A 227 -6.81 2.57 -26.39
N VAL A 228 -7.07 1.32 -26.76
CA VAL A 228 -6.15 0.39 -27.41
C VAL A 228 -6.91 -0.47 -28.40
N GLU A 229 -6.20 -1.08 -29.34
CA GLU A 229 -6.76 -2.18 -30.12
C GLU A 229 -7.09 -3.34 -29.18
N GLN A 230 -8.29 -3.90 -29.32
CA GLN A 230 -8.74 -5.01 -28.48
C GLN A 230 -7.82 -6.22 -28.69
N SER A 231 -7.34 -6.80 -27.58
CA SER A 231 -6.46 -7.95 -27.61
C SER A 231 -6.70 -8.86 -26.41
N TYR A 232 -7.42 -9.96 -26.65
CA TYR A 232 -7.64 -10.96 -25.62
C TYR A 232 -6.34 -11.64 -25.17
N SER A 233 -5.34 -11.78 -26.04
CA SER A 233 -4.06 -12.37 -25.65
C SER A 233 -3.31 -11.49 -24.62
N GLU A 234 -3.30 -10.17 -24.82
CA GLU A 234 -2.73 -9.25 -23.84
C GLU A 234 -3.56 -9.20 -22.55
N ALA A 235 -4.89 -9.18 -22.66
CA ALA A 235 -5.77 -9.25 -21.50
C ALA A 235 -5.51 -10.51 -20.66
N ILE A 236 -5.41 -11.68 -21.29
CA ILE A 236 -5.10 -12.96 -20.63
C ILE A 236 -3.75 -12.92 -19.95
N ARG A 237 -2.71 -12.39 -20.62
CA ARG A 237 -1.37 -12.24 -20.03
C ARG A 237 -1.42 -11.38 -18.77
N LEU A 238 -2.11 -10.25 -18.83
CA LEU A 238 -2.22 -9.30 -17.73
C LEU A 238 -3.09 -9.81 -16.57
N TYR A 239 -4.24 -10.44 -16.88
CA TYR A 239 -5.08 -11.08 -15.88
C TYR A 239 -4.38 -12.27 -15.22
N THR A 240 -3.58 -13.04 -15.96
CA THR A 240 -2.74 -14.11 -15.39
C THR A 240 -1.75 -13.53 -14.40
N LYS A 241 -0.97 -12.51 -14.82
CA LYS A 241 -0.01 -11.82 -13.95
C LYS A 241 -0.68 -11.30 -12.66
N ALA A 242 -1.82 -10.62 -12.80
CA ALA A 242 -2.57 -10.10 -11.65
C ALA A 242 -3.15 -11.21 -10.75
N CYS A 243 -3.66 -12.29 -11.34
CA CYS A 243 -4.20 -13.43 -10.60
C CYS A 243 -3.11 -14.18 -9.82
N ASP A 244 -1.90 -14.31 -10.37
CA ASP A 244 -0.76 -14.92 -9.69
C ASP A 244 -0.31 -14.10 -8.48
N MET A 245 -0.50 -12.77 -8.53
CA MET A 245 -0.35 -11.87 -7.39
C MET A 245 -1.62 -11.77 -6.52
N HIS A 246 -2.47 -12.80 -6.56
CA HIS A 246 -3.68 -12.92 -5.74
C HIS A 246 -4.77 -11.85 -5.98
N HIS A 247 -4.80 -11.21 -7.15
CA HIS A 247 -5.88 -10.28 -7.48
C HIS A 247 -7.18 -11.03 -7.79
N ILE A 248 -8.15 -10.89 -6.88
CA ILE A 248 -9.41 -11.64 -6.85
C ILE A 248 -10.20 -11.52 -8.16
N LYS A 249 -10.40 -10.28 -8.64
CA LYS A 249 -11.16 -10.02 -9.87
C LYS A 249 -10.42 -10.47 -11.12
N ALA A 250 -9.08 -10.48 -11.10
CA ALA A 250 -8.30 -10.93 -12.26
C ALA A 250 -8.43 -12.45 -12.44
N CYS A 251 -8.35 -13.21 -11.35
CA CYS A 251 -8.61 -14.66 -11.42
C CYS A 251 -10.03 -14.96 -11.93
N TYR A 252 -11.01 -14.18 -11.50
CA TYR A 252 -12.39 -14.31 -11.98
C TYR A 252 -12.52 -14.00 -13.48
N SER A 253 -12.00 -12.85 -13.94
CA SER A 253 -12.04 -12.47 -15.36
C SER A 253 -11.32 -13.49 -16.24
N LEU A 254 -10.14 -13.96 -15.81
CA LEU A 254 -9.41 -15.00 -16.52
C LEU A 254 -10.22 -16.32 -16.58
N GLY A 255 -10.92 -16.67 -15.51
CA GLY A 255 -11.83 -17.81 -15.47
C GLY A 255 -12.97 -17.69 -16.47
N ILE A 256 -13.54 -16.48 -16.63
CA ILE A 256 -14.55 -16.21 -17.66
C ILE A 256 -13.98 -16.45 -19.06
N MET A 257 -12.78 -15.96 -19.35
CA MET A 257 -12.17 -16.10 -20.67
C MET A 257 -11.97 -17.57 -21.06
N TYR A 258 -11.47 -18.42 -20.14
CA TYR A 258 -11.35 -19.86 -20.39
C TYR A 258 -12.70 -20.60 -20.44
N ASN A 259 -13.72 -20.11 -19.73
CA ASN A 259 -15.06 -20.69 -19.75
C ASN A 259 -15.78 -20.42 -21.09
N LYS A 260 -15.62 -19.21 -21.64
CA LYS A 260 -16.26 -18.77 -22.89
C LYS A 260 -15.44 -19.04 -24.14
N GLY A 261 -14.11 -19.17 -24.00
CA GLY A 261 -13.18 -19.27 -25.12
C GLY A 261 -12.82 -17.91 -25.73
N ASP A 262 -12.84 -16.82 -24.95
CA ASP A 262 -12.49 -15.49 -25.43
C ASP A 262 -10.96 -15.37 -25.56
N GLY A 263 -10.45 -15.44 -26.80
CA GLY A 263 -9.00 -15.38 -27.10
C GLY A 263 -8.19 -16.63 -26.74
N VAL A 264 -8.85 -17.67 -26.24
CA VAL A 264 -8.28 -19.00 -25.93
C VAL A 264 -9.27 -20.09 -26.29
N SER A 265 -8.81 -21.33 -26.44
CA SER A 265 -9.73 -22.46 -26.49
C SER A 265 -10.47 -22.61 -25.17
N ILE A 266 -11.74 -23.03 -25.24
CA ILE A 266 -12.53 -23.34 -24.05
C ILE A 266 -11.79 -24.40 -23.22
N ASP A 267 -11.57 -24.11 -21.95
CA ASP A 267 -10.90 -24.98 -20.98
C ASP A 267 -11.64 -24.90 -19.64
N TYR A 268 -12.65 -25.77 -19.50
CA TYR A 268 -13.45 -25.80 -18.27
C TYR A 268 -12.65 -26.19 -17.02
N PRO A 269 -11.72 -27.18 -17.05
CA PRO A 269 -10.86 -27.46 -15.90
C PRO A 269 -10.06 -26.23 -15.43
N LYS A 270 -9.49 -25.46 -16.36
CA LYS A 270 -8.76 -24.24 -16.01
C LYS A 270 -9.67 -23.15 -15.49
N ALA A 271 -10.84 -22.94 -16.12
CA ALA A 271 -11.86 -22.01 -15.62
C ALA A 271 -12.31 -22.38 -14.19
N LEU A 272 -12.56 -23.67 -13.92
CA LEU A 272 -12.94 -24.19 -12.61
C LEU A 272 -11.85 -23.88 -11.56
N GLY A 273 -10.58 -24.12 -11.89
CA GLY A 273 -9.45 -23.80 -11.00
C GLY A 273 -9.34 -22.31 -10.68
N LEU A 274 -9.53 -21.45 -11.69
CA LEU A 274 -9.49 -19.99 -11.54
C LEU A 274 -10.67 -19.46 -10.73
N TYR A 275 -11.88 -19.94 -10.99
CA TYR A 275 -13.04 -19.61 -10.18
C TYR A 275 -12.89 -20.11 -8.76
N THR A 276 -12.34 -21.31 -8.53
CA THR A 276 -12.06 -21.83 -7.18
C THR A 276 -11.10 -20.92 -6.44
N LYS A 277 -10.00 -20.50 -7.07
CA LYS A 277 -9.03 -19.53 -6.50
C LYS A 277 -9.72 -18.22 -6.12
N SER A 278 -10.51 -17.63 -7.02
CA SER A 278 -11.23 -16.37 -6.76
C SER A 278 -12.31 -16.49 -5.69
N CYS A 279 -13.09 -17.59 -5.70
CA CYS A 279 -14.13 -17.88 -4.71
C CYS A 279 -13.54 -18.08 -3.30
N ASN A 280 -12.40 -18.76 -3.19
CA ASN A 280 -11.72 -18.94 -1.90
C ASN A 280 -11.20 -17.62 -1.30
N MET A 281 -10.97 -16.61 -2.14
CA MET A 281 -10.63 -15.25 -1.70
C MET A 281 -11.87 -14.35 -1.49
N GLY A 282 -13.09 -14.88 -1.60
CA GLY A 282 -14.32 -14.14 -1.30
C GLY A 282 -15.07 -13.56 -2.49
N HIS A 283 -14.73 -13.92 -3.74
CA HIS A 283 -15.47 -13.41 -4.90
C HIS A 283 -16.82 -14.12 -5.07
N SER A 284 -17.90 -13.43 -4.77
CA SER A 284 -19.25 -13.99 -4.79
C SER A 284 -19.66 -14.55 -6.15
N SER A 285 -19.44 -13.80 -7.24
CA SER A 285 -19.76 -14.27 -8.60
C SER A 285 -18.89 -15.44 -9.06
N ALA A 286 -17.67 -15.59 -8.52
CA ALA A 286 -16.84 -16.76 -8.83
C ALA A 286 -17.41 -18.01 -8.15
N CYS A 287 -17.83 -17.90 -6.89
CA CYS A 287 -18.53 -18.98 -6.20
C CYS A 287 -19.84 -19.34 -6.89
N TYR A 288 -20.62 -18.34 -7.34
CA TYR A 288 -21.84 -18.60 -8.10
C TYR A 288 -21.56 -19.38 -9.39
N ASN A 289 -20.56 -18.97 -10.17
CA ASN A 289 -20.20 -19.67 -11.42
C ASN A 289 -19.71 -21.11 -11.15
N LEU A 290 -19.01 -21.37 -10.04
CA LEU A 290 -18.69 -22.75 -9.62
C LEU A 290 -19.97 -23.55 -9.34
N GLY A 291 -20.88 -22.98 -8.57
CA GLY A 291 -22.17 -23.61 -8.27
C GLY A 291 -22.93 -23.96 -9.55
N ALA A 292 -23.01 -23.03 -10.49
CA ALA A 292 -23.64 -23.24 -11.80
C ALA A 292 -22.94 -24.35 -12.60
N MET A 293 -21.61 -24.38 -12.64
CA MET A 293 -20.87 -25.45 -13.33
C MET A 293 -21.18 -26.84 -12.75
N TYR A 294 -21.26 -27.00 -11.43
CA TYR A 294 -21.65 -28.27 -10.80
C TYR A 294 -23.14 -28.59 -10.95
N TYR A 295 -24.01 -27.57 -10.95
CA TYR A 295 -25.45 -27.75 -11.13
C TYR A 295 -25.80 -28.26 -12.54
N ASP A 296 -25.15 -27.70 -13.56
CA ASP A 296 -25.36 -28.02 -14.98
C ASP A 296 -24.49 -29.20 -15.46
N GLY A 297 -23.38 -29.48 -14.77
CA GLY A 297 -22.37 -30.45 -15.23
C GLY A 297 -21.46 -29.89 -16.33
N THR A 298 -21.24 -28.58 -16.35
CA THR A 298 -20.40 -27.90 -17.35
C THR A 298 -18.93 -28.09 -16.99
N GLY A 299 -18.25 -29.01 -17.69
CA GLY A 299 -16.83 -29.29 -17.50
C GLY A 299 -16.47 -30.04 -16.21
N VAL A 300 -17.49 -30.42 -15.43
CA VAL A 300 -17.40 -31.25 -14.22
C VAL A 300 -18.56 -32.23 -14.21
N ARG A 301 -18.45 -33.31 -13.44
CA ARG A 301 -19.61 -34.17 -13.18
C ARG A 301 -20.66 -33.36 -12.42
N ARG A 302 -21.91 -33.44 -12.88
CA ARG A 302 -23.04 -32.81 -12.20
C ARG A 302 -23.13 -33.30 -10.75
N ASP A 303 -23.16 -32.35 -9.82
CA ASP A 303 -23.27 -32.60 -8.38
C ASP A 303 -24.05 -31.46 -7.71
N LYS A 304 -25.29 -31.76 -7.31
CA LYS A 304 -26.17 -30.77 -6.69
C LYS A 304 -25.69 -30.35 -5.30
N GLN A 305 -25.11 -31.26 -4.53
CA GLN A 305 -24.66 -30.95 -3.18
C GLN A 305 -23.50 -29.96 -3.23
N ILE A 306 -22.51 -30.21 -4.10
CA ILE A 306 -21.39 -29.29 -4.31
C ILE A 306 -21.90 -27.96 -4.88
N ALA A 307 -22.87 -27.99 -5.80
CA ALA A 307 -23.48 -26.77 -6.32
C ALA A 307 -24.09 -25.91 -5.21
N ASP A 308 -24.91 -26.51 -4.34
CA ASP A 308 -25.57 -25.84 -3.21
C ASP A 308 -24.55 -25.29 -2.21
N GLU A 309 -23.45 -26.01 -1.95
CA GLU A 309 -22.35 -25.50 -1.12
C GLU A 309 -21.75 -24.21 -1.69
N TYR A 310 -21.50 -24.16 -3.00
CA TYR A 310 -20.97 -22.97 -3.65
C TYR A 310 -21.99 -21.83 -3.77
N PHE A 311 -23.26 -22.11 -4.01
CA PHE A 311 -24.33 -21.09 -3.98
C PHE A 311 -24.48 -20.48 -2.58
N ASN A 312 -24.46 -21.30 -1.53
CA ASN A 312 -24.47 -20.83 -0.15
C ASN A 312 -23.24 -19.96 0.17
N LYS A 313 -22.06 -20.35 -0.33
CA LYS A 313 -20.83 -19.55 -0.19
C LYS A 313 -20.92 -18.23 -0.94
N ALA A 314 -21.48 -18.21 -2.16
CA ALA A 314 -21.73 -16.99 -2.92
C ALA A 314 -22.68 -16.03 -2.19
N CYS A 315 -23.77 -16.56 -1.59
CA CYS A 315 -24.69 -15.80 -0.77
C CYS A 315 -24.01 -15.16 0.46
N LYS A 316 -23.17 -15.93 1.17
CA LYS A 316 -22.37 -15.40 2.30
C LYS A 316 -21.43 -14.26 1.89
N PHE A 317 -20.92 -14.29 0.65
CA PHE A 317 -20.11 -13.21 0.08
C PHE A 317 -20.92 -12.10 -0.61
N GLY A 318 -22.25 -12.10 -0.45
CA GLY A 318 -23.13 -11.00 -0.85
C GLY A 318 -23.81 -11.15 -2.21
N ASP A 319 -23.70 -12.29 -2.89
CA ASP A 319 -24.53 -12.55 -4.07
C ASP A 319 -25.97 -12.90 -3.66
N LYS A 320 -26.85 -11.89 -3.72
CA LYS A 320 -28.25 -12.03 -3.30
C LYS A 320 -29.04 -13.03 -4.14
N LYS A 321 -28.67 -13.26 -5.40
CA LYS A 321 -29.36 -14.21 -6.29
C LYS A 321 -29.17 -15.63 -5.77
N SER A 322 -27.97 -15.93 -5.29
CA SER A 322 -27.58 -17.24 -4.77
C SER A 322 -28.26 -17.61 -3.45
N CYS A 323 -28.77 -16.62 -2.70
CA CYS A 323 -29.41 -16.86 -1.39
C CYS A 323 -30.75 -17.59 -1.48
N ASN A 324 -31.39 -17.58 -2.65
CA ASN A 324 -32.71 -18.18 -2.87
C ASN A 324 -32.67 -19.40 -3.79
N ILE A 325 -31.47 -19.93 -4.07
CA ILE A 325 -31.30 -21.13 -4.90
C ILE A 325 -31.43 -22.34 -3.97
N HIS A 326 -32.53 -23.08 -4.10
CA HIS A 326 -32.86 -24.31 -3.39
C HIS A 326 -33.37 -25.35 -4.38
#